data_AF-A0A9P6XYE5-F1
#
_entry.id   AF-A0A9P6XYE5-F1
#
_cell.length_a   1.000
_cell.length_b   1.000
_cell.length_c   1.000
_cell.angle_alpha   90.00
_cell.angle_beta   90.00
_cell.angle_gamma   90.00
#
_symmetry.space_group_name_H-M   'P 1'
#
loop_
_entity.id
_entity.type
_entity.pdbx_description
1 polymer ?
#
loop_
_entity_poly.entity_id
_entity_poly.type
_entity_poly.pdbx_seq_one_letter_code
_entity_poly.pdbx_strand_id
1 'polypeptide(L)'
;MLGSASNESAWTEHTAMPDEVGGRQTQSAGVLVTDADAHYARAKAAGARIVIDIADQDYGGRGYACADPEGYLWWFGSYDPWRADHGQ
;
A
#
# COMPACT_ATOMS: atom_id res chain seq x y z
N MET A 1 -5.82 -0.15 -11.45
CA MET A 1 -4.55 -0.54 -12.10
C MET A 1 -3.82 0.75 -12.39
N LEU A 2 -2.50 0.85 -12.17
CA LEU A 2 -1.83 2.11 -12.46
C LEU A 2 -1.97 2.46 -13.96
N GLY A 3 -2.52 3.64 -14.26
CA GLY A 3 -2.81 4.08 -15.62
C GLY A 3 -4.23 3.74 -16.11
N SER A 4 -5.11 3.22 -15.24
CA SER A 4 -6.52 2.99 -15.56
C SER A 4 -7.44 4.15 -15.20
N ALA A 5 -6.91 5.31 -14.78
CA ALA A 5 -7.67 6.53 -14.52
C ALA A 5 -8.27 7.18 -15.80
N SER A 6 -8.76 6.37 -16.73
CA SER A 6 -9.82 6.77 -17.65
C SER A 6 -11.15 6.47 -16.98
N ASN A 7 -12.01 7.48 -16.82
CA ASN A 7 -13.35 7.32 -16.25
C ASN A 7 -14.33 6.53 -17.15
N GLU A 8 -13.84 5.96 -18.26
CA GLU A 8 -14.62 5.28 -19.28
C GLU A 8 -14.18 3.82 -19.43
N SER A 9 -14.14 3.08 -18.33
CA SER A 9 -13.86 1.63 -18.36
C SER A 9 -14.88 0.83 -17.57
N ALA A 10 -15.10 -0.44 -17.96
CA ALA A 10 -15.92 -1.36 -17.17
C ALA A 10 -15.40 -1.54 -15.72
N TRP A 11 -14.13 -1.19 -15.47
CA TRP A 11 -13.56 -1.21 -14.13
C TRP A 11 -14.10 -0.07 -13.25
N THR A 12 -14.24 1.13 -13.81
CA THR A 12 -14.74 2.32 -13.09
C THR A 12 -16.25 2.24 -12.81
N GLU A 13 -16.99 1.38 -13.50
CA GLU A 13 -18.40 1.06 -13.14
C GLU A 13 -18.54 0.38 -11.76
N HIS A 14 -17.46 -0.26 -11.28
CA HIS A 14 -17.46 -1.04 -10.06
C HIS A 14 -16.56 -0.47 -8.96
N THR A 15 -15.87 0.64 -9.22
CA THR A 15 -14.88 1.21 -8.30
C THR A 15 -15.01 2.72 -8.26
N ALA A 16 -15.06 3.30 -7.06
CA ALA A 16 -14.85 4.73 -6.87
C ALA A 16 -13.35 5.05 -6.87
N MET A 17 -12.96 6.10 -7.58
CA MET A 17 -11.60 6.64 -7.52
C MET A 17 -11.35 7.32 -6.16
N PRO A 18 -10.12 7.31 -5.62
CA PRO A 18 -9.85 7.87 -4.31
C PRO A 18 -10.27 9.33 -4.16
N ASP A 19 -10.07 10.16 -5.19
CA ASP A 19 -10.46 11.57 -5.18
C ASP A 19 -11.97 11.80 -5.14
N GLU A 20 -12.77 10.93 -5.77
CA GLU A 20 -14.24 10.96 -5.75
C GLU A 20 -14.83 10.77 -4.34
N VAL A 21 -14.09 10.10 -3.43
CA VAL A 21 -14.56 9.77 -2.08
C VAL A 21 -13.72 10.40 -0.95
N GLY A 22 -12.92 11.42 -1.29
CA GLY A 22 -12.13 12.21 -0.33
C GLY A 22 -10.90 11.46 0.20
N GLY A 23 -10.29 10.63 -0.62
CA GLY A 23 -9.07 9.84 -0.33
C GLY A 23 -9.30 8.58 0.50
N ARG A 24 -10.55 8.32 0.95
CA ARG A 24 -10.88 7.15 1.77
C ARG A 24 -11.02 5.90 0.91
N GLN A 25 -10.52 4.77 1.39
CA GLN A 25 -10.58 3.51 0.68
C GLN A 25 -11.08 2.42 1.61
N THR A 26 -12.01 1.59 1.13
CA THR A 26 -12.52 0.42 1.86
C THR A 26 -11.62 -0.80 1.70
N GLN A 27 -10.69 -0.74 0.75
CA GLN A 27 -9.72 -1.79 0.46
C GLN A 27 -8.41 -1.17 -0.03
N SER A 28 -7.29 -1.80 0.29
CA SER A 28 -5.96 -1.40 -0.18
C SER A 28 -5.13 -2.66 -0.45
N ALA A 29 -4.14 -2.55 -1.33
CA ALA A 29 -3.23 -3.64 -1.62
C ALA A 29 -2.13 -3.70 -0.55
N GLY A 30 -1.86 -4.90 -0.04
CA GLY A 30 -0.72 -5.20 0.82
C GLY A 30 0.32 -6.03 0.09
N VAL A 31 1.59 -5.63 0.16
CA VAL A 31 2.71 -6.32 -0.47
C VAL A 31 3.72 -6.72 0.59
N LEU A 32 3.97 -8.03 0.68
CA LEU A 32 5.06 -8.57 1.50
C LEU A 32 6.39 -8.22 0.85
N VAL A 33 7.27 -7.58 1.61
CA VAL A 33 8.65 -7.27 1.20
C VAL A 33 9.63 -7.87 2.20
N THR A 34 10.74 -8.41 1.71
CA THR A 34 11.74 -9.05 2.57
C THR A 34 12.45 -8.04 3.48
N ASP A 35 12.65 -6.81 3.00
CA ASP A 35 13.30 -5.72 3.73
C ASP A 35 12.47 -4.44 3.57
N ALA A 36 11.73 -4.09 4.62
CA ALA A 36 10.82 -2.95 4.62
C ALA A 36 11.58 -1.61 4.63
N ASP A 37 12.72 -1.52 5.32
CA ASP A 37 13.52 -0.29 5.40
C ASP A 37 14.18 0.03 4.06
N ALA A 38 14.77 -0.98 3.40
CA ALA A 38 15.36 -0.80 2.08
C ALA A 38 14.28 -0.42 1.04
N HIS A 39 13.10 -1.03 1.11
CA HIS A 39 11.98 -0.69 0.23
C HIS A 39 11.48 0.73 0.49
N TYR A 40 11.28 1.11 1.74
CA TYR A 40 10.87 2.46 2.14
C TYR A 40 11.86 3.53 1.67
N ALA A 41 13.16 3.33 1.90
CA ALA A 41 14.20 4.26 1.47
C ALA A 41 14.20 4.45 -0.06
N ARG A 42 14.05 3.36 -0.81
CA ARG A 42 13.92 3.40 -2.27
C ARG A 42 12.68 4.15 -2.72
N ALA A 43 11.52 3.86 -2.11
CA ALA A 43 10.26 4.52 -2.46
C ALA A 43 10.34 6.03 -2.20
N LYS A 44 10.88 6.43 -1.05
CA LYS A 44 11.09 7.84 -0.69
C LYS A 44 12.05 8.54 -1.64
N ALA A 45 13.17 7.89 -1.99
CA ALA A 45 14.13 8.43 -2.96
C ALA A 45 13.53 8.59 -4.37
N ALA A 46 12.58 7.73 -4.73
CA ALA A 46 11.84 7.82 -5.99
C ALA A 46 10.69 8.85 -5.98
N GLY A 47 10.46 9.53 -4.84
CA GLY A 47 9.41 10.55 -4.71
C GLY A 47 8.01 9.99 -4.42
N ALA A 48 7.91 8.75 -3.92
CA ALA A 48 6.62 8.21 -3.49
C ALA A 48 6.00 9.08 -2.38
N ARG A 49 4.68 9.28 -2.44
CA ARG A 49 3.93 9.98 -1.39
C ARG A 49 3.74 9.05 -0.21
N ILE A 50 4.61 9.14 0.79
CA ILE A 50 4.46 8.42 2.06
C ILE A 50 3.26 8.98 2.82
N VAL A 51 2.32 8.10 3.20
CA VAL A 51 1.09 8.45 3.93
C VAL A 51 1.20 8.03 5.39
N ILE A 52 1.80 6.87 5.65
CA ILE A 52 2.10 6.37 7.00
C ILE A 52 3.60 6.05 7.00
N ASP A 53 4.33 6.62 7.95
CA ASP A 53 5.77 6.42 8.05
C ASP A 53 6.12 4.97 8.44
N ILE A 54 7.36 4.57 8.18
CA ILE A 54 7.80 3.21 8.50
C ILE A 54 7.92 3.00 10.01
N ALA A 55 7.31 1.93 10.50
CA ALA A 55 7.35 1.56 11.90
C ALA A 55 7.27 0.04 12.09
N ASP A 56 7.80 -0.42 13.23
CA ASP A 56 7.54 -1.76 13.72
C ASP A 56 6.07 -1.87 14.15
N GLN A 57 5.49 -3.03 13.94
CA GLN A 57 4.07 -3.28 14.20
C GLN A 57 3.90 -4.18 15.41
N ASP A 58 2.86 -3.94 16.22
CA ASP A 58 2.60 -4.71 17.45
C ASP A 58 2.33 -6.19 17.19
N TYR A 59 1.82 -6.52 16.00
CA TYR A 59 1.60 -7.90 15.54
C TYR A 59 2.84 -8.52 14.88
N GLY A 60 3.97 -7.82 14.90
CA GLY A 60 5.24 -8.24 14.30
C GLY A 60 5.44 -7.72 12.87
N GLY A 61 6.71 -7.72 12.47
CA GLY A 61 7.15 -7.14 11.21
C GLY A 61 7.27 -5.61 11.26
N ARG A 62 7.68 -5.05 10.13
CA ARG A 62 7.88 -3.62 9.93
C ARG A 62 7.27 -3.22 8.61
N GLY A 63 6.65 -2.04 8.53
CA GLY A 63 5.96 -1.63 7.32
C GLY A 63 5.57 -0.16 7.29
N TYR A 64 5.13 0.30 6.13
CA TYR A 64 4.72 1.67 5.84
C TYR A 64 3.63 1.70 4.78
N ALA A 65 2.96 2.85 4.62
CA ALA A 65 1.99 3.06 3.54
C ALA A 65 2.38 4.24 2.65
N CYS A 66 2.14 4.11 1.35
CA CYS A 66 2.22 5.21 0.39
C CYS A 66 1.02 5.25 -0.55
N ALA A 67 0.82 6.42 -1.17
CA ALA A 67 -0.14 6.60 -2.24
C ALA A 67 0.58 6.50 -3.60
N ASP A 68 -0.05 5.82 -4.54
CA ASP A 68 0.37 5.86 -5.95
C ASP A 68 -0.06 7.17 -6.63
N PRO A 69 0.35 7.41 -7.90
CA PRO A 69 -0.03 8.63 -8.62
C PRO A 69 -1.53 8.87 -8.78
N GLU A 70 -2.36 7.82 -8.73
CA GLU A 70 -3.83 7.92 -8.80
C GLU A 70 -4.47 8.06 -7.40
N GLY A 71 -3.66 8.06 -6.34
CA GLY A 71 -4.10 8.25 -4.96
C GLY A 71 -4.49 6.97 -4.22
N TYR A 72 -4.31 5.79 -4.82
CA TYR A 72 -4.61 4.53 -4.15
C TYR A 72 -3.58 4.24 -3.06
N LEU A 73 -4.03 3.70 -1.93
CA LEU A 73 -3.18 3.34 -0.81
C LEU A 73 -2.58 1.95 -1.03
N TRP A 74 -1.28 1.87 -0.78
CA TRP A 74 -0.50 0.65 -0.81
C TRP A 74 0.21 0.47 0.53
N TRP A 75 0.12 -0.72 1.08
CA TRP A 75 0.87 -1.15 2.25
C TRP A 75 2.05 -2.02 1.84
N PHE A 76 3.23 -1.74 2.38
CA PHE A 76 4.42 -2.57 2.21
C PHE A 76 4.96 -2.94 3.58
N GLY A 77 5.20 -4.23 3.83
CA GLY A 77 5.79 -4.66 5.09
C GLY A 77 6.34 -6.07 5.06
N SER A 78 7.03 -6.46 6.13
CA SER A 78 7.71 -7.76 6.24
C SER A 78 6.91 -8.82 7.01
N TYR A 79 5.70 -8.48 7.47
CA TYR A 79 4.83 -9.42 8.17
C TYR A 79 4.21 -10.42 7.18
N ASP A 80 4.49 -11.71 7.39
CA ASP A 80 3.95 -12.81 6.62
C ASP A 80 3.10 -13.73 7.52
N PRO A 81 1.77 -13.58 7.54
CA PRO A 81 0.91 -14.35 8.44
C PRO A 81 0.88 -15.86 8.15
N TRP A 82 1.55 -16.33 7.09
CA TRP A 82 1.63 -17.74 6.73
C TRP A 82 2.98 -18.37 7.08
N ARG A 83 3.92 -17.61 7.66
CA ARG A 83 5.16 -18.23 8.14
C ARG A 83 4.90 -19.14 9.33
N ALA A 84 5.49 -20.33 9.25
CA ALA A 84 5.34 -21.39 10.24
C ALA A 84 6.01 -21.09 11.61
N ASP A 85 6.82 -20.04 11.71
CA ASP A 85 7.51 -19.62 12.94
C ASP A 85 6.68 -18.63 13.79
N HIS A 86 5.46 -18.28 13.37
CA HIS A 86 4.47 -17.67 14.24
C HIS A 86 3.93 -18.75 15.19
N GLY A 87 4.66 -18.98 16.29
CA GLY A 87 4.21 -19.83 17.38
C GLY A 87 2.82 -19.41 17.86
N GLN A 88 1.87 -20.34 17.83
CA GLN A 88 0.61 -20.26 18.53
C GLN A 88 0.80 -20.60 20.01
#